data_AF-A0A6L7YM25-F1
#
_entry.id   AF-A0A6L7YM25-F1
#
_cell.length_a   1.000
_cell.length_b   1.000
_cell.length_c   1.000
_cell.angle_alpha   90.00
_cell.angle_beta   90.00
_cell.angle_gamma   90.00
#
_symmetry.space_group_name_H-M   'P 1'
#
loop_
_entity.id
_entity.type
_entity.pdbx_description
1 polymer ?
#
loop_
_entity_poly.entity_id
_entity_poly.type
_entity_poly.pdbx_seq_one_letter_code
_entity_poly.pdbx_strand_id
1 'polypeptide(L)' 'MIGRDEDVVDVLQFPDEVRRSRKDINVFLFYRLERPGRWICVAAKRPNGQGFLLTAYPTDSIKQGELIWMK' A
#
# COMPACT_ATOMS: atom_id res chain seq x y z
N MET A 1 -2.66 0.23 -13.90
CA MET A 1 -1.32 0.70 -13.51
C MET A 1 -0.31 0.63 -14.67
N ILE A 2 -0.73 0.48 -15.93
CA ILE A 2 0.21 0.52 -17.06
C ILE A 2 0.78 1.95 -17.16
N GLY A 3 2.11 2.08 -17.14
CA GLY A 3 2.81 3.37 -17.20
C GLY A 3 2.70 4.22 -15.93
N ARG A 4 2.39 3.62 -14.78
CA ARG A 4 2.21 4.32 -13.49
C ARG A 4 3.19 3.81 -12.43
N ASP A 5 4.37 3.40 -12.87
CA ASP A 5 5.39 2.80 -12.00
C ASP A 5 5.91 3.81 -10.97
N GLU A 6 6.02 5.09 -11.34
CA GLU A 6 6.41 6.17 -10.43
C GLU A 6 5.42 6.33 -9.26
N ASP A 7 4.12 6.23 -9.51
CA ASP A 7 3.11 6.29 -8.45
C ASP A 7 3.27 5.14 -7.43
N VAL A 8 3.65 3.96 -7.91
CA VAL A 8 3.89 2.80 -7.04
C VAL A 8 5.12 3.03 -6.17
N VAL A 9 6.19 3.58 -6.74
CA VAL A 9 7.40 3.96 -6.01
C VAL A 9 7.08 5.03 -4.96
N ASP A 10 6.31 6.04 -5.34
CA ASP A 10 5.91 7.15 -4.46
C ASP A 10 5.08 6.69 -3.27
N VAL A 11 4.18 5.73 -3.47
CA VAL A 11 3.38 5.14 -2.37
C VAL A 11 4.25 4.32 -1.43
N LEU A 12 5.26 3.60 -1.95
CA LEU A 12 6.18 2.81 -1.14
C LEU A 12 7.16 3.68 -0.33
N GLN A 13 7.61 4.80 -0.90
CA GLN A 13 8.55 5.71 -0.24
C GLN A 13 7.85 6.67 0.72
N PHE A 14 6.67 7.18 0.35
CA PHE A 14 5.94 8.20 1.09
C PHE A 14 4.44 7.86 1.16
N PRO A 15 4.06 6.78 1.87
CA PRO A 15 2.65 6.51 2.13
C PRO A 15 2.06 7.64 2.98
N ASP A 16 0.73 7.77 2.95
CA ASP A 16 -0.05 8.51 3.96
C ASP A 16 -0.52 7.58 5.08
N GLU A 17 -0.74 6.29 4.76
CA GLU A 17 -1.14 5.28 5.73
C GLU A 17 -0.58 3.90 5.36
N VAL A 18 -0.11 3.15 6.36
CA VAL A 18 0.33 1.76 6.20
C VAL A 18 -0.49 0.87 7.12
N ARG A 19 -1.07 -0.19 6.55
CA ARG A 19 -1.78 -1.23 7.30
C ARG A 19 -1.15 -2.58 7.13
N ARG A 20 -1.17 -3.39 8.19
CA ARG A 20 -0.88 -4.81 8.11
C ARG A 20 -2.15 -5.58 7.79
N SER A 21 -2.04 -6.51 6.85
CA SER A 21 -3.16 -7.34 6.41
C SER A 21 -3.63 -8.25 7.55
N ARG A 22 -4.95 -8.37 7.72
CA ARG A 22 -5.57 -9.32 8.67
C ARG A 22 -5.41 -10.78 8.25
N LYS A 23 -5.15 -11.04 6.97
CA LYS A 23 -5.08 -12.40 6.41
C LYS A 23 -3.66 -12.97 6.34
N ASP A 24 -2.67 -12.10 6.20
CA ASP A 24 -1.26 -12.50 6.13
C ASP A 24 -0.41 -11.43 6.83
N ILE A 25 0.18 -11.81 7.96
CA ILE A 25 0.98 -10.92 8.81
C ILE A 25 2.21 -10.36 8.10
N ASN A 26 2.65 -11.00 7.02
CA ASN A 26 3.79 -10.57 6.21
C ASN A 26 3.39 -9.60 5.11
N VAL A 27 2.10 -9.32 4.92
CA VAL A 27 1.59 -8.41 3.89
C VAL A 27 1.25 -7.05 4.49
N PHE A 28 1.84 -6.02 3.90
CA PHE A 28 1.60 -4.62 4.22
C PHE A 28 0.90 -3.94 3.03
N LEU A 29 -0.03 -3.06 3.35
CA LEU A 29 -0.83 -2.27 2.43
C LEU A 29 -0.44 -0.82 2.64
N PHE A 30 0.19 -0.23 1.64
CA PHE A 30 0.62 1.16 1.62
C PHE A 30 -0.43 1.96 0.85
N TYR A 31 -0.91 3.03 1.46
CA TYR A 31 -1.92 3.90 0.88
C TYR A 31 -1.38 5.30 0.72
N ARG A 32 -1.66 5.92 -0.42
CA ARG A 32 -1.46 7.35 -0.65
C ARG A 32 -2.67 7.93 -1.36
N LEU A 33 -3.10 9.12 -0.95
CA LEU A 33 -4.21 9.82 -1.59
C LEU A 33 -3.76 10.33 -2.96
N GLU A 34 -4.43 9.87 -4.02
CA GLU A 34 -4.20 10.35 -5.40
C GLU A 34 -4.99 11.63 -5.65
N ARG A 35 -6.25 11.63 -5.22
CA ARG A 35 -7.19 12.75 -5.29
C ARG A 35 -8.32 12.53 -4.28
N PRO A 36 -9.13 13.54 -3.93
CA PRO A 36 -10.20 13.37 -2.94
C PRO A 36 -11.08 12.14 -3.23
N GLY A 37 -11.19 11.24 -2.24
CA GLY A 37 -11.95 9.99 -2.36
C GLY A 37 -11.29 8.90 -3.20
N ARG A 38 -10.02 9.05 -3.61
CA ARG A 38 -9.29 8.07 -4.42
C ARG A 38 -7.87 7.89 -3.90
N TRP A 39 -7.54 6.65 -3.61
CA TRP A 39 -6.25 6.21 -3.11
C TRP A 39 -5.55 5.33 -4.14
N ILE A 40 -4.24 5.27 -4.06
CA ILE A 40 -3.45 4.19 -4.62
C ILE A 40 -3.07 3.27 -3.47
N CYS A 41 -3.40 1.99 -3.61
CA CYS A 41 -3.01 0.95 -2.69
C CYS A 41 -1.89 0.13 -3.32
N VAL A 42 -0.78 -0.01 -2.61
CA VAL A 42 0.33 -0.89 -2.97
C VAL A 42 0.43 -1.97 -1.92
N ALA A 43 0.22 -3.23 -2.31
CA ALA A 43 0.36 -4.38 -1.43
C ALA A 43 1.73 -5.03 -1.65
N ALA A 44 2.53 -5.15 -0.60
CA ALA A 44 3.83 -5.80 -0.64
C ALA A 44 3.94 -6.85 0.46
N LYS A 45 4.60 -7.97 0.16
CA LYS A 45 4.89 -9.02 1.14
C LYS A 45 6.36 -8.92 1.55
N ARG A 46 6.64 -9.02 2.85
CA ARG A 46 7.99 -8.94 3.42
C ARG A 46 8.36 -10.17 4.26
N PRO A 47 8.47 -11.38 3.67
CA PRO A 47 8.97 -12.53 4.42
C PRO A 47 10.47 -12.38 4.67
N ASN A 48 10.91 -12.64 5.91
CA ASN A 48 12.34 -12.75 6.27
C ASN A 48 13.20 -11.53 5.85
N GLY A 49 12.62 -10.33 5.91
CA GLY A 49 13.34 -9.07 5.64
C GLY A 49 13.44 -8.67 4.17
N GLN A 50 13.14 -9.57 3.21
CA GLN A 50 13.07 -9.23 1.79
C GLN A 50 11.64 -8.89 1.39
N GLY A 51 11.44 -7.75 0.72
CA GLY A 51 10.13 -7.28 0.27
C GLY A 51 9.93 -7.48 -1.22
N PHE A 52 8.73 -7.92 -1.62
CA PHE A 52 8.31 -7.89 -3.02
C PHE A 52 6.90 -7.35 -3.17
N LEU A 53 6.68 -6.66 -4.29
CA LEU A 53 5.38 -6.14 -4.67
C LEU A 53 4.44 -7.28 -5.06
N LEU A 54 3.25 -7.33 -4.46
CA LEU A 54 2.19 -8.26 -4.86
C LEU A 54 1.32 -7.65 -5.95
N THR A 55 0.81 -6.44 -5.70
CA THR A 55 -0.09 -5.74 -6.60
C THR A 55 -0.17 -4.26 -6.24
N ALA A 56 -0.51 -3.43 -7.21
CA ALA A 56 -0.88 -2.04 -7.03
C ALA A 56 -2.17 -1.74 -7.78
N TYR A 57 -3.08 -1.02 -7.14
CA TYR A 57 -4.37 -0.67 -7.74
C TYR A 57 -4.97 0.60 -7.10
N PRO A 58 -5.74 1.37 -7.87
CA PRO A 58 -6.50 2.48 -7.32
C PRO A 58 -7.74 1.96 -6.56
N THR A 59 -8.13 2.63 -5.49
CA THR A 59 -9.28 2.26 -4.65
C THR A 59 -9.92 3.49 -4.02
N ASP A 60 -11.20 3.43 -3.69
CA ASP A 60 -11.93 4.48 -2.99
C ASP A 60 -11.90 4.32 -1.45
N SER A 61 -11.29 3.25 -0.96
CA SER A 61 -11.37 2.87 0.44
C SER A 61 -10.08 2.24 0.96
N ILE A 62 -9.77 2.53 2.23
CA ILE A 62 -8.65 1.90 2.94
C ILE A 62 -9.15 0.60 3.57
N LYS A 63 -8.48 -0.51 3.28
CA LYS A 63 -8.89 -1.82 3.81
C LYS A 63 -8.71 -1.86 5.33
N GLN A 64 -9.64 -2.50 6.03
CA GLN A 64 -9.47 -2.79 7.45
C GLN A 64 -8.25 -3.69 7.71
N GLY A 65 -7.46 -3.31 8.70
CA GLY A 65 -6.20 -3.94 9.10
C GLY A 65 -5.65 -3.26 10.33
N GLU A 66 -4.57 -3.79 10.87
CA GLU A 66 -3.84 -3.11 11.93
C GLU A 66 -3.13 -1.90 11.36
N LEU A 67 -3.31 -0.74 11.99
CA LEU A 67 -2.62 0.47 11.62
C LEU A 67 -1.16 0.35 12.07
N ILE A 68 -0.24 0.37 11.10
CA ILE A 68 1.20 0.31 11.35
C ILE A 68 1.79 1.71 11.39
N TRP A 69 1.29 2.60 10.53
CA TRP A 69 1.77 3.97 10.44
C TRP A 69 0.74 4.87 9.77
N MET A 70 0.71 6.13 10.19
CA MET A 70 -0.10 7.22 9.61
C MET A 70 0.71 8.52 9.69
N LYS A 71 0.69 9.31 8.62
CA LYS A 71 1.34 10.62 8.55
C LYS A 71 0.72 11.64 9.50
#